data_AF-A0A2M7FCY8-F1
#
_entry.id   AF-A0A2M7FCY8-F1
#
_cell.length_a   1.000
_cell.length_b   1.000
_cell.length_c   1.000
_cell.angle_alpha   90.00
_cell.angle_beta   90.00
_cell.angle_gamma   90.00
#
_symmetry.space_group_name_H-M   'P 1'
#
loop_
_entity.id
_entity.type
_entity.pdbx_description
1 polymer ?
#
loop_
_entity_poly.entity_id
_entity_poly.type
_entity_poly.pdbx_seq_one_letter_code
_entity_poly.pdbx_strand_id
1 'polypeptide(L)'
;VKEALDKAAIIRDIYQEVAGYRRNENWYPFQVICPHCGKVGTTVVDGWDGQKVKFTCQKDLVSWACGCGHEGAISPFNGNGKLMWKVDWPAHWKVLGVTVEGAGKDHSSAGGSRDVAKVILEKVYHYPNPFDIPYEWFLAGGRKMSSSKGVGV
;
A
#
# COMPACT_ATOMS: atom_id res chain seq x y z
N VAL A 1 -6.21 -7.85 -6.15
CA VAL A 1 -4.79 -8.12 -6.51
C VAL A 1 -4.54 -8.04 -8.01
N LYS A 2 -5.12 -8.92 -8.85
CA LYS A 2 -4.89 -8.92 -10.31
C LYS A 2 -5.10 -7.55 -10.95
N GLU A 3 -6.22 -6.90 -10.67
CA GLU A 3 -6.54 -5.55 -11.20
C GLU A 3 -5.44 -4.51 -10.89
N ALA A 4 -4.84 -4.58 -9.70
CA ALA A 4 -3.78 -3.65 -9.30
C ALA A 4 -2.46 -3.94 -10.02
N LEU A 5 -2.13 -5.21 -10.24
CA LEU A 5 -0.92 -5.62 -10.95
C LEU A 5 -1.02 -5.32 -12.46
N ASP A 6 -2.18 -5.60 -13.06
CA ASP A 6 -2.44 -5.30 -14.48
C ASP A 6 -2.38 -3.79 -14.77
N LYS A 7 -2.80 -2.96 -13.80
CA LYS A 7 -2.83 -1.49 -13.91
C LYS A 7 -1.70 -0.82 -13.13
N ALA A 8 -0.59 -1.51 -12.89
CA ALA A 8 0.53 -0.98 -12.11
C ALA A 8 1.07 0.36 -12.68
N ALA A 9 1.08 0.52 -14.01
CA ALA A 9 1.46 1.78 -14.67
C ALA A 9 0.57 2.95 -14.24
N ILE A 10 -0.76 2.77 -14.33
CA ILE A 10 -1.74 3.76 -13.92
C ILE A 10 -1.55 4.11 -12.44
N ILE A 11 -1.29 3.12 -11.58
CA ILE A 11 -1.04 3.37 -10.16
C ILE A 11 0.21 4.23 -9.97
N ARG A 12 1.30 4.00 -10.72
CA ARG A 12 2.50 4.84 -10.63
C ARG A 12 2.20 6.29 -11.02
N ASP A 13 1.39 6.50 -12.05
CA ASP A 13 0.97 7.84 -12.48
C ASP A 13 0.12 8.52 -11.40
N ILE A 14 -0.81 7.79 -10.77
CA ILE A 14 -1.61 8.32 -9.64
C ILE A 14 -0.72 8.79 -8.48
N TYR A 15 0.33 8.03 -8.15
CA TYR A 15 1.27 8.44 -7.10
C TYR A 15 1.99 9.75 -7.44
N GLN A 16 2.36 9.93 -8.71
CA GLN A 16 2.98 11.16 -9.17
C GLN A 16 1.99 12.34 -9.19
N GLU A 17 0.80 12.14 -9.73
CA GLU A 17 -0.24 13.16 -9.90
C GLU A 17 -0.80 13.65 -8.55
N VAL A 18 -1.06 12.72 -7.63
CA VAL A 18 -1.78 13.02 -6.38
C VAL A 18 -0.83 13.26 -5.22
N ALA A 19 0.19 12.41 -5.05
CA ALA A 19 1.09 12.48 -3.91
C ALA A 19 2.42 13.19 -4.23
N GLY A 20 2.65 13.56 -5.49
CA GLY A 20 3.80 14.37 -5.92
C GLY A 20 5.13 13.62 -6.01
N TYR A 21 5.14 12.29 -5.98
CA TYR A 21 6.39 11.52 -6.11
C TYR A 21 6.29 10.34 -7.07
N ARG A 22 7.36 10.14 -7.85
CA ARG A 22 7.44 9.12 -8.89
C ARG A 22 7.91 7.79 -8.30
N ARG A 23 7.24 6.71 -8.72
CA ARG A 23 7.73 5.34 -8.53
C ARG A 23 8.56 4.90 -9.73
N ASN A 24 9.54 4.03 -9.50
CA ASN A 24 10.34 3.43 -10.58
C ASN A 24 9.44 2.73 -11.60
N GLU A 25 9.85 2.69 -12.86
CA GLU A 25 9.03 2.12 -13.95
C GLU A 25 8.70 0.64 -13.74
N ASN A 26 9.65 -0.10 -13.16
CA ASN A 26 9.47 -1.52 -12.87
C ASN A 26 8.80 -1.76 -11.52
N TRP A 27 8.35 -0.73 -10.80
CA TRP A 27 7.71 -0.94 -9.50
C TRP A 27 6.29 -1.50 -9.65
N TYR A 28 5.99 -2.57 -8.92
CA TYR A 28 4.63 -3.10 -8.76
C TYR A 28 4.12 -2.91 -7.32
N PRO A 29 2.81 -2.68 -7.13
CA PRO A 29 2.22 -2.41 -5.81
C PRO A 29 2.02 -3.68 -4.96
N PHE A 30 2.99 -4.60 -4.94
CA PHE A 30 2.90 -5.87 -4.22
C PHE A 30 4.22 -6.21 -3.53
N GLN A 31 4.13 -6.90 -2.39
CA GLN A 31 5.27 -7.46 -1.68
C GLN A 31 5.06 -8.96 -1.49
N VAL A 32 6.10 -9.73 -1.72
CA VAL A 32 6.09 -11.19 -1.56
C VAL A 32 6.55 -11.54 -0.15
N ILE A 33 5.94 -12.54 0.46
CA ILE A 33 6.52 -13.22 1.61
C ILE A 33 7.61 -14.13 1.05
N CYS A 34 8.89 -13.77 1.26
CA CYS A 34 9.99 -14.52 0.67
C CYS A 34 9.89 -16.00 1.05
N PRO A 35 9.77 -16.94 0.08
CA PRO A 35 9.58 -18.35 0.40
C PRO A 35 10.82 -18.99 1.07
N HIS A 36 11.98 -18.34 0.96
CA HIS A 36 13.22 -18.81 1.54
C HIS A 36 13.44 -18.34 2.99
N CYS A 37 13.06 -17.10 3.33
CA CYS A 37 13.35 -16.52 4.66
C CYS A 37 12.15 -15.91 5.39
N GLY A 38 10.95 -15.97 4.81
CA GLY A 38 9.70 -15.45 5.37
C GLY A 38 9.59 -13.91 5.44
N LYS A 39 10.64 -13.17 5.08
CA LYS A 39 10.63 -11.70 5.15
C LYS A 39 9.79 -11.10 4.01
N VAL A 40 9.04 -10.05 4.34
CA VAL A 40 8.28 -9.23 3.38
C VAL A 40 8.98 -7.90 3.09
N GLY A 41 9.49 -7.26 4.15
CA GLY A 41 10.05 -5.90 4.08
C GLY A 41 11.35 -5.76 3.29
N THR A 42 11.96 -6.87 2.87
CA THR A 42 13.16 -6.92 2.03
C THR A 42 12.86 -7.35 0.60
N THR A 43 11.59 -7.58 0.24
CA THR A 43 11.20 -8.02 -1.10
C THR A 43 10.77 -6.85 -1.98
N VAL A 44 11.19 -6.91 -3.24
CA VAL A 44 10.75 -6.01 -4.31
C VAL A 44 10.15 -6.85 -5.42
N VAL A 45 8.98 -6.45 -5.92
CA VAL A 45 8.37 -7.02 -7.12
C VAL A 45 8.67 -6.10 -8.30
N ASP A 46 9.25 -6.68 -9.35
CA ASP A 46 9.69 -5.96 -10.54
C ASP A 46 9.10 -6.48 -11.86
N GLY A 47 8.22 -7.48 -11.78
CA GLY A 47 7.54 -8.03 -12.95
C GLY A 47 6.21 -8.70 -12.62
N TRP A 48 5.30 -8.69 -13.58
CA TRP A 48 4.02 -9.36 -13.56
C TRP A 48 3.70 -9.88 -14.96
N ASP A 49 3.44 -11.17 -15.10
CA ASP A 49 3.14 -11.82 -16.39
C ASP A 49 1.65 -12.20 -16.58
N GLY A 50 0.79 -11.77 -15.65
CA GLY A 50 -0.63 -12.15 -15.59
C GLY A 50 -0.92 -13.37 -14.71
N GLN A 51 0.10 -14.13 -14.32
CA GLN A 51 -0.02 -15.32 -13.46
C GLN A 51 0.90 -15.28 -12.24
N LYS A 52 2.16 -14.87 -12.43
CA LYS A 52 3.20 -14.81 -11.39
C LYS A 52 3.86 -13.43 -11.34
N VAL A 53 4.24 -13.05 -10.13
CA VAL A 53 5.09 -11.89 -9.87
C VAL A 53 6.55 -12.32 -9.82
N LYS A 54 7.43 -11.55 -10.48
CA LYS A 54 8.88 -11.68 -10.31
C LYS A 54 9.32 -10.84 -9.12
N PHE A 55 10.13 -11.41 -8.25
CA PHE A 55 10.58 -10.73 -7.04
C PHE A 55 12.03 -11.05 -6.69
N THR A 56 12.64 -10.11 -5.97
CA THR A 56 13.98 -10.24 -5.37
C THR A 56 13.90 -9.90 -3.88
N CYS A 57 14.43 -10.77 -3.03
CA CYS A 57 14.65 -10.51 -1.61
C CYS A 57 16.00 -9.82 -1.41
N GLN A 58 16.03 -8.50 -1.56
CA GLN A 58 17.25 -7.70 -1.57
C GLN A 58 17.93 -7.66 -0.19
N LYS A 59 19.26 -7.79 -0.17
CA LYS A 59 20.06 -7.82 1.06
C LYS A 59 19.94 -6.51 1.85
N ASP A 60 20.13 -5.37 1.19
CA ASP A 60 20.26 -4.07 1.86
C ASP A 60 19.14 -3.09 1.49
N LEU A 61 17.91 -3.60 1.31
CA LEU A 61 16.75 -2.76 0.97
C LEU A 61 16.35 -1.82 2.11
N VAL A 62 16.53 -2.27 3.35
CA VAL A 62 16.15 -1.55 4.57
C VAL A 62 17.26 -1.67 5.61
N SER A 63 17.44 -0.65 6.44
CA SER A 63 18.49 -0.62 7.46
C SER A 63 18.27 -1.59 8.63
N TRP A 64 17.03 -2.04 8.86
CA TRP A 64 16.64 -2.84 10.02
C TRP A 64 16.57 -4.35 9.74
N ALA A 65 16.74 -4.79 8.48
CA ALA A 65 16.74 -6.20 8.13
C ALA A 65 17.57 -6.49 6.89
N CYS A 66 18.29 -7.61 6.92
CA CYS A 66 19.02 -8.13 5.77
C CYS A 66 18.18 -9.16 5.01
N GLY A 67 17.91 -8.95 3.73
CA GLY A 67 17.28 -9.96 2.87
C GLY A 67 18.23 -11.12 2.53
N CYS A 68 17.69 -12.22 2.00
CA CYS A 68 18.50 -13.43 1.74
C CYS A 68 19.09 -13.50 0.32
N GLY A 69 18.80 -12.53 -0.55
CA GLY A 69 19.25 -12.51 -1.95
C GLY A 69 18.47 -13.44 -2.88
N HIS A 70 17.41 -14.10 -2.39
CA HIS A 70 16.64 -15.03 -3.22
C HIS A 70 15.82 -14.29 -4.27
N GLU A 71 15.89 -14.78 -5.51
CA GLU A 71 15.13 -14.30 -6.66
C GLU A 71 14.23 -15.42 -7.17
N GLY A 72 13.05 -15.05 -7.64
CA GLY A 72 12.13 -16.04 -8.20
C GLY A 72 10.85 -15.43 -8.75
N ALA A 73 9.98 -16.33 -9.20
CA ALA A 73 8.63 -15.99 -9.62
C ALA A 73 7.61 -16.82 -8.84
N ILE A 74 6.61 -16.16 -8.27
CA ILE A 74 5.59 -16.81 -7.44
C ILE A 74 4.19 -16.28 -7.77
N SER A 75 3.17 -17.11 -7.60
CA SER A 75 1.78 -16.65 -7.68
C SER A 75 1.52 -15.62 -6.58
N PRO A 76 0.97 -14.42 -6.87
CA PRO A 76 0.60 -13.45 -5.85
C PRO A 76 -0.68 -13.84 -5.09
N PHE A 77 -1.32 -14.94 -5.49
CA PHE A 77 -2.53 -15.47 -4.86
C PHE A 77 -2.20 -16.43 -3.72
N ASN A 78 -3.23 -16.87 -2.98
CA ASN A 78 -3.13 -17.87 -1.91
C ASN A 78 -2.21 -17.47 -0.74
N GLY A 79 -2.15 -16.18 -0.42
CA GLY A 79 -1.44 -15.71 0.78
C GLY A 79 0.08 -15.59 0.65
N ASN A 80 0.64 -15.65 -0.57
CA ASN A 80 2.08 -15.54 -0.82
C ASN A 80 2.64 -14.10 -0.70
N GLY A 81 1.82 -13.13 -0.31
CA GLY A 81 2.20 -11.74 -0.25
C GLY A 81 1.03 -10.81 0.01
N LYS A 82 1.25 -9.52 -0.17
CA LYS A 82 0.24 -8.48 0.05
C LYS A 82 0.40 -7.30 -0.90
N LEU A 83 -0.69 -6.57 -1.14
CA LEU A 83 -0.63 -5.28 -1.79
C LEU A 83 0.04 -4.24 -0.89
N MET A 84 0.63 -3.22 -1.50
CA MET A 84 1.11 -2.05 -0.78
C MET A 84 -0.07 -1.28 -0.19
N TRP A 85 0.04 -0.82 1.06
CA TRP A 85 -1.11 -0.38 1.86
C TRP A 85 -2.01 0.70 1.20
N LYS A 86 -1.45 1.69 0.49
CA LYS A 86 -2.26 2.72 -0.22
C LYS A 86 -3.09 2.14 -1.38
N VAL A 87 -2.69 0.99 -1.92
CA VAL A 87 -3.36 0.27 -3.01
C VAL A 87 -4.26 -0.84 -2.46
N ASP A 88 -3.88 -1.40 -1.31
CA ASP A 88 -4.60 -2.42 -0.56
C ASP A 88 -5.86 -1.87 0.10
N TRP A 89 -5.79 -0.69 0.70
CA TRP A 89 -6.92 -0.05 1.38
C TRP A 89 -8.15 0.15 0.47
N PRO A 90 -8.03 0.76 -0.72
CA PRO A 90 -9.15 0.83 -1.66
C PRO A 90 -9.57 -0.52 -2.26
N ALA A 91 -8.68 -1.53 -2.26
CA ALA A 91 -9.07 -2.88 -2.68
C ALA A 91 -10.02 -3.52 -1.65
N HIS A 92 -9.73 -3.32 -0.36
CA HIS A 92 -10.61 -3.80 0.73
C HIS A 92 -11.99 -3.18 0.65
N TRP A 93 -12.10 -1.88 0.36
CA TRP A 93 -13.41 -1.23 0.19
C TRP A 93 -14.28 -1.91 -0.87
N LYS A 94 -13.70 -2.21 -2.03
CA LYS A 94 -14.40 -2.93 -3.09
C LYS A 94 -14.77 -4.34 -2.68
N VAL A 95 -13.82 -5.10 -2.12
CA VAL A 95 -14.02 -6.53 -1.79
C VAL A 95 -15.05 -6.72 -0.68
N LEU A 96 -15.05 -5.83 0.32
CA LEU A 96 -15.94 -5.91 1.47
C LEU A 96 -17.25 -5.15 1.26
N GLY A 97 -17.40 -4.40 0.17
CA GLY A 97 -18.60 -3.59 -0.09
C GLY A 97 -18.73 -2.40 0.87
N VAL A 98 -17.62 -1.77 1.26
CA VAL A 98 -17.61 -0.62 2.18
C VAL A 98 -18.26 0.57 1.50
N THR A 99 -19.21 1.21 2.17
CA THR A 99 -19.93 2.40 1.69
C THR A 99 -19.67 3.64 2.55
N VAL A 100 -19.12 3.46 3.76
CA VAL A 100 -18.71 4.52 4.68
C VAL A 100 -17.49 4.06 5.47
N GLU A 101 -16.47 4.90 5.56
CA GLU A 101 -15.31 4.67 6.44
C GLU A 101 -14.70 6.01 6.87
N GLY A 102 -14.49 6.16 8.18
CA GLY A 102 -13.78 7.30 8.76
C GLY A 102 -12.30 6.99 8.96
N ALA A 103 -11.47 8.03 8.93
CA ALA A 103 -10.04 7.92 9.17
C ALA A 103 -9.51 9.17 9.88
N GLY A 104 -8.35 9.05 10.53
CA GLY A 104 -7.69 10.20 11.14
C GLY A 104 -7.32 11.23 10.08
N LYS A 105 -7.35 12.51 10.44
CA LYS A 105 -7.08 13.59 9.48
C LYS A 105 -5.72 13.52 8.78
N ASP A 106 -4.76 12.79 9.33
CA ASP A 106 -3.49 12.49 8.67
C ASP A 106 -3.68 11.76 7.34
N HIS A 107 -4.70 10.90 7.24
CA HIS A 107 -5.05 10.20 6.01
C HIS A 107 -5.76 11.09 4.98
N SER A 108 -6.47 12.11 5.43
CA SER A 108 -7.26 13.05 4.60
C SER A 108 -6.57 14.39 4.35
N SER A 109 -5.26 14.46 4.56
CA SER A 109 -4.43 15.60 4.14
C SER A 109 -4.36 15.67 2.61
N ALA A 110 -4.14 16.87 2.05
CA ALA A 110 -4.04 17.05 0.59
C ALA A 110 -2.90 16.21 0.01
N GLY A 111 -3.20 15.38 -1.00
CA GLY A 111 -2.26 14.40 -1.57
C GLY A 111 -2.01 13.19 -0.66
N GLY A 112 -2.78 13.08 0.43
CA GLY A 112 -2.72 12.02 1.41
C GLY A 112 -3.24 10.68 0.89
N SER A 113 -3.32 9.69 1.78
CA SER A 113 -3.76 8.36 1.38
C SER A 113 -5.21 8.30 0.92
N ARG A 114 -6.10 9.16 1.47
CA ARG A 114 -7.52 9.18 1.07
C ARG A 114 -7.67 9.68 -0.38
N ASP A 115 -6.94 10.71 -0.75
CA ASP A 115 -6.92 11.25 -2.13
C ASP A 115 -6.38 10.21 -3.12
N VAL A 116 -5.24 9.58 -2.79
CA VAL A 116 -4.67 8.50 -3.63
C VAL A 116 -5.66 7.35 -3.77
N ALA A 117 -6.29 6.92 -2.68
CA ALA A 117 -7.23 5.82 -2.67
C ALA A 117 -8.49 6.12 -3.51
N LYS A 118 -9.00 7.36 -3.47
CA LYS A 118 -10.12 7.81 -4.31
C LYS A 118 -9.82 7.67 -5.80
N VAL A 119 -8.64 8.12 -6.24
CA VAL A 119 -8.26 8.03 -7.66
C VAL A 119 -7.99 6.57 -8.07
N ILE A 120 -7.43 5.75 -7.17
CA ILE A 120 -7.30 4.30 -7.41
C ILE A 120 -8.67 3.63 -7.56
N LEU A 121 -9.63 3.94 -6.69
CA LEU A 121 -11.00 3.41 -6.81
C LEU A 121 -11.62 3.73 -8.17
N GLU A 122 -11.44 4.96 -8.65
CA GLU A 122 -12.00 5.41 -9.93
C GLU A 122 -11.29 4.77 -11.13
N LYS A 123 -9.97 4.90 -11.22
CA LYS A 123 -9.17 4.52 -12.40
C LYS A 123 -8.81 3.03 -12.42
N VAL A 124 -8.71 2.37 -11.27
CA VAL A 124 -8.20 0.99 -11.17
C VAL A 124 -9.32 0.01 -10.84
N TYR A 125 -10.02 0.22 -9.72
CA TYR A 125 -10.97 -0.76 -9.19
C TYR A 125 -12.42 -0.56 -9.65
N HIS A 126 -12.72 0.59 -10.24
CA HIS A 126 -14.04 1.02 -10.71
C HIS A 126 -15.13 0.79 -9.65
N TYR A 127 -14.88 1.29 -8.43
CA TYR A 127 -15.81 1.16 -7.31
C TYR A 127 -16.11 2.55 -6.70
N PRO A 128 -17.34 2.83 -6.25
CA PRO A 128 -17.71 4.13 -5.69
C PRO A 128 -16.86 4.48 -4.47
N ASN A 129 -16.54 5.77 -4.32
CA ASN A 129 -15.83 6.22 -3.12
C ASN A 129 -16.72 6.08 -1.88
N PRO A 130 -16.30 5.34 -0.83
CA PRO A 130 -17.02 5.32 0.43
C PRO A 130 -17.14 6.73 1.01
N PHE A 131 -18.27 7.02 1.66
CA PHE A 131 -18.47 8.27 2.39
C PHE A 131 -17.37 8.44 3.45
N ASP A 132 -16.71 9.59 3.45
CA ASP A 132 -15.58 9.88 4.33
C ASP A 132 -16.02 10.58 5.61
N ILE A 133 -15.46 10.16 6.75
CA ILE A 133 -15.70 10.79 8.06
C ILE A 133 -14.33 11.08 8.69
N PRO A 134 -13.64 12.17 8.29
CA PRO A 134 -12.35 12.51 8.86
C PRO A 134 -12.52 12.98 10.30
N TYR A 135 -11.76 12.38 11.22
CA TYR A 135 -11.77 12.76 12.63
C TYR A 135 -10.49 13.49 13.05
N GLU A 136 -10.67 14.41 14.00
CA GLU A 136 -9.60 15.23 14.58
C GLU A 136 -8.76 14.46 15.61
N TRP A 137 -7.65 15.07 16.01
CA TRP A 137 -6.81 14.50 17.07
C TRP A 137 -7.54 14.50 18.41
N PHE A 138 -7.44 13.39 19.14
CA PHE A 138 -7.65 13.42 20.58
C PHE A 138 -6.49 14.18 21.24
N LEU A 139 -6.85 15.14 22.09
CA LEU A 139 -5.90 16.00 22.79
C LEU A 139 -5.87 15.66 24.28
N ALA A 140 -4.66 15.46 24.81
CA ALA A 140 -4.40 15.40 26.25
C ALA A 140 -3.67 16.68 26.65
N GLY A 141 -4.29 17.50 27.51
CA GLY A 141 -3.72 18.79 27.92
C GLY A 141 -3.48 19.76 26.75
N GLY A 142 -4.33 19.73 25.71
CA GLY A 142 -4.21 20.57 24.52
C GLY A 142 -3.13 20.12 23.51
N ARG A 143 -2.49 18.97 23.72
CA ARG A 143 -1.49 18.40 22.78
C ARG A 143 -1.95 17.06 22.23
N LYS A 144 -1.56 16.78 20.99
CA LYS A 144 -1.76 15.47 20.36
C LYS A 144 -1.10 14.39 21.21
N MET A 145 -1.83 13.32 21.48
CA MET A 145 -1.31 12.14 22.18
C MET A 145 -0.13 11.51 21.41
N SER A 146 0.86 11.01 22.14
CA SER A 146 2.09 10.46 21.57
C SER A 146 2.64 9.36 22.47
N SER A 147 2.50 8.10 22.03
CA SER A 147 2.97 6.93 22.79
C SER A 147 4.47 6.97 23.07
N SER A 148 5.28 7.46 22.13
CA SER A 148 6.74 7.61 22.31
C SER A 148 7.13 8.67 23.35
N LYS A 149 6.20 9.54 23.75
CA LYS A 149 6.41 10.58 24.78
C LYS A 149 5.62 10.28 26.07
N GLY A 150 4.92 9.14 26.14
CA GLY A 150 4.06 8.80 27.27
C GLY A 150 2.88 9.75 27.49
N VAL A 151 2.49 10.55 26.48
CA VAL A 151 1.39 11.51 26.61
C VAL A 151 0.09 10.87 26.11
N GLY A 152 -0.87 10.67 27.02
CA GLY A 152 -2.15 10.03 26.71
C GLY A 152 -2.13 8.50 26.80
N VAL A 153 -1.25 7.94 27.63
CA VAL A 153 -1.37 6.58 28.14
C VAL A 153 -1.79 6.67 29.60
#